data_AF-A0A0Q7SNF8-F1
#
_entry.id   AF-A0A0Q7SNF8-F1
#
_cell.length_a   1.000
_cell.length_b   1.000
_cell.length_c   1.000
_cell.angle_alpha   90.00
_cell.angle_beta   90.00
_cell.angle_gamma   90.00
#
_symmetry.space_group_name_H-M   'P 1'
#
loop_
_entity.id
_entity.type
_entity.pdbx_description
1 polymer ?
#
loop_
_entity_poly.entity_id
_entity_poly.type
_entity_poly.pdbx_seq_one_letter_code
_entity_poly.pdbx_strand_id
1 'polypeptide(L)' 'MSTSLTALATTGHAHRVVIEPAAEGAYLFVFEGDGSAFRERDYLLDDVDKAKLVALEEFGIASDSWRVWTGASLV' A
#
# COMPACT_ATOMS: atom_id res chain seq x y z
N MET A 1 13.46 10.56 -6.48
CA MET A 1 13.28 9.33 -5.67
C MET A 1 11.96 9.49 -4.96
N SER A 2 10.88 8.93 -5.51
CA SER A 2 9.56 9.00 -4.88
C SER A 2 9.54 7.97 -3.76
N THR A 3 9.24 8.41 -2.54
CA THR A 3 9.32 7.55 -1.36
C THR A 3 8.09 6.66 -1.27
N SER A 4 8.27 5.34 -1.40
CA SER A 4 7.21 4.37 -1.16
C SER A 4 6.73 4.40 0.29
N LEU A 5 5.46 4.08 0.50
CA LEU A 5 4.80 4.13 1.81
C LEU A 5 4.31 2.74 2.21
N THR A 6 4.24 2.47 3.50
CA THR A 6 3.67 1.24 4.04
C THR A 6 2.82 1.50 5.27
N ALA A 7 1.79 0.68 5.45
CA ALA A 7 0.96 0.68 6.64
C ALA A 7 0.45 -0.75 6.92
N LEU A 8 0.08 -1.00 8.16
CA LEU A 8 -0.66 -2.20 8.53
C LEU A 8 -2.14 -1.92 8.40
N ALA A 9 -2.87 -2.87 7.84
CA ALA A 9 -4.32 -2.79 7.78
C ALA A 9 -4.92 -3.11 9.16
N THR A 10 -6.01 -2.42 9.46
CA THR A 10 -6.73 -2.58 10.72
C THR A 10 -7.87 -3.58 10.58
N THR A 11 -8.30 -3.85 9.35
CA THR A 11 -9.31 -4.85 9.02
C THR A 11 -8.65 -6.20 8.72
N GLY A 12 -9.28 -7.31 9.11
CA GLY A 12 -8.74 -8.67 8.93
C GLY A 12 -8.63 -9.15 7.48
N HIS A 13 -8.77 -8.26 6.49
CA HIS A 13 -8.67 -8.54 5.06
C HIS A 13 -7.29 -8.23 4.48
N ALA A 14 -6.48 -7.44 5.18
CA ALA A 14 -5.11 -7.18 4.81
C ALA A 14 -4.25 -7.17 6.07
N HIS A 15 -3.00 -7.63 5.95
CA HIS A 15 -2.01 -7.52 7.02
C HIS A 15 -1.12 -6.30 6.80
N ARG A 16 -0.66 -6.08 5.55
CA ARG A 16 0.22 -4.98 5.19
C ARG A 16 -0.16 -4.43 3.83
N VAL A 17 -0.07 -3.12 3.68
CA VAL A 17 -0.26 -2.43 2.41
C VAL A 17 0.98 -1.59 2.11
N VAL A 18 1.40 -1.57 0.84
CA VAL A 18 2.52 -0.77 0.35
C VAL A 18 2.04 0.07 -0.83
N ILE A 19 2.30 1.38 -0.78
CA ILE A 19 2.08 2.29 -1.91
C ILE A 19 3.43 2.61 -2.54
N GLU A 20 3.57 2.39 -3.84
CA GLU A 20 4.77 2.71 -4.59
C GLU A 20 4.45 3.70 -5.73
N PRO A 21 4.94 4.95 -5.66
CA PRO A 21 4.73 5.92 -6.72
C PRO A 21 5.50 5.52 -7.99
N ALA A 22 4.83 5.57 -9.14
CA ALA A 22 5.37 5.25 -10.45
C ALA A 22 5.16 6.41 -11.45
N ALA A 23 5.76 6.33 -12.63
CA ALA A 23 5.62 7.38 -13.65
C ALA A 23 4.17 7.52 -14.16
N GLU A 24 3.42 6.43 -14.13
CA GLU A 24 2.02 6.33 -14.58
C GLU A 24 0.99 6.51 -13.46
N GLY A 25 1.43 6.68 -12.21
CA GLY A 25 0.53 6.88 -11.07
C GLY A 25 1.10 6.34 -9.75
N ALA A 26 0.35 5.52 -9.03
CA ALA A 26 0.77 4.84 -7.82
C ALA A 26 0.23 3.41 -7.75
N TYR A 27 1.12 2.47 -7.46
CA TYR A 27 0.77 1.08 -7.19
C TYR A 27 0.40 0.91 -5.72
N LEU A 28 -0.70 0.21 -5.45
CA LEU A 28 -1.15 -0.19 -4.13
C LEU A 28 -1.06 -1.72 -4.03
N PHE A 29 -0.11 -2.21 -3.25
CA PHE A 29 0.11 -3.63 -3.02
C PHE A 29 -0.45 -4.07 -1.68
N VAL A 30 -1.25 -5.13 -1.69
CA VAL A 30 -1.90 -5.69 -0.50
C VAL A 30 -1.29 -7.04 -0.18
N PHE A 31 -0.90 -7.20 1.07
CA PHE A 31 -0.37 -8.43 1.65
C PHE A 31 -1.38 -8.93 2.70
N GLU A 32 -2.07 -10.04 2.43
CA GLU A 32 -3.17 -10.55 3.26
C GLU A 32 -2.69 -11.37 4.48
N GLY A 33 -1.54 -12.05 4.38
CA GLY A 33 -0.98 -12.88 5.46
C GLY A 33 0.14 -12.21 6.27
N ASP A 34 0.24 -12.55 7.57
CA ASP A 34 1.41 -12.20 8.39
C ASP A 34 2.66 -12.86 7.81
N GLY A 35 3.64 -12.05 7.43
CA GLY A 35 4.85 -12.51 6.75
C GLY A 35 4.67 -12.92 5.30
N SER A 36 3.55 -12.59 4.64
CA SER A 36 3.40 -12.89 3.20
C SER A 36 4.49 -12.17 2.40
N ALA A 37 5.24 -12.95 1.63
CA ALA A 37 6.27 -12.45 0.71
C ALA A 37 5.68 -12.00 -0.62
N PHE A 38 4.43 -12.37 -0.90
CA PHE A 38 3.76 -12.11 -2.17
C PHE A 38 2.63 -11.13 -1.94
N ARG A 39 2.46 -10.21 -2.89
CA ARG A 39 1.26 -9.39 -2.96
C ARG A 39 0.11 -10.27 -3.46
N GLU A 40 -0.98 -10.33 -2.73
CA GLU A 40 -2.17 -11.04 -3.17
C GLU A 40 -3.07 -10.15 -4.04
N ARG A 41 -2.95 -8.82 -3.91
CA ARG A 41 -3.64 -7.85 -4.77
C ARG A 41 -2.75 -6.67 -5.12
N ASP A 42 -2.91 -6.16 -6.34
CA ASP A 42 -2.30 -4.92 -6.82
C ASP A 42 -3.34 -4.04 -7.53
N TYR A 43 -3.29 -2.75 -7.24
CA TYR A 43 -4.11 -1.72 -7.89
C TYR A 43 -3.18 -0.65 -8.45
N LEU A 44 -3.42 -0.22 -9.69
CA LEU A 44 -2.79 0.98 -10.24
C LEU A 44 -3.79 2.13 -10.19
N LEU A 45 -3.39 3.23 -9.55
CA LEU A 45 -4.22 4.40 -9.30
C LEU A 45 -3.50 5.66 -9.80
N ASP A 46 -4.26 6.72 -10.08
CA ASP A 46 -3.69 7.93 -10.71
C ASP A 46 -2.61 8.61 -9.87
N ASP A 47 -2.69 8.53 -8.54
CA ASP A 47 -1.74 9.14 -7.62
C ASP A 47 -1.74 8.48 -6.23
N VAL A 48 -0.79 8.90 -5.39
CA VAL A 48 -0.60 8.39 -4.03
C VAL A 48 -1.78 8.72 -3.11
N ASP A 49 -2.46 9.84 -3.32
CA ASP A 49 -3.57 10.27 -2.46
C ASP A 49 -4.82 9.44 -2.73
N LYS A 50 -5.09 9.07 -3.99
CA LYS A 50 -6.09 8.05 -4.35
C LYS A 50 -5.75 6.69 -3.77
N ALA A 51 -4.48 6.28 -3.81
CA ALA A 51 -4.04 5.03 -3.19
C ALA A 51 -4.27 4.99 -1.68
N LYS A 52 -4.05 6.11 -0.99
CA LYS A 52 -4.39 6.24 0.44
C LYS A 52 -5.90 6.21 0.68
N LEU A 53 -6.69 6.85 -0.19
CA LEU A 53 -8.15 6.85 -0.06
C LEU A 53 -8.73 5.43 -0.22
N VAL A 54 -8.30 4.70 -1.26
CA VAL A 54 -8.69 3.29 -1.46
C VAL A 54 -8.27 2.45 -0.25
N ALA A 55 -7.05 2.65 0.26
CA ALA A 55 -6.57 1.92 1.43
C ALA A 55 -7.35 2.22 2.72
N LEU A 56 -7.85 3.45 2.87
CA LEU A 56 -8.74 3.82 3.97
C LEU A 56 -10.12 3.15 3.82
N GLU A 57 -10.71 3.22 2.62
CA GLU A 57 -12.07 2.72 2.36
C GLU A 57 -12.15 1.18 2.39
N GLU A 58 -11.18 0.50 1.80
CA GLU A 58 -11.17 -0.97 1.66
C GLU A 58 -10.48 -1.67 2.85
N PHE A 59 -9.42 -1.08 3.40
CA PHE A 59 -8.56 -1.73 4.40
C PHE A 59 -8.53 -1.02 5.76
N GLY A 60 -9.27 0.08 5.92
CA GLY A 60 -9.33 0.83 7.18
C GLY A 60 -8.02 1.49 7.58
N ILE A 61 -7.12 1.75 6.63
CA ILE A 61 -5.80 2.36 6.90
C ILE A 61 -5.94 3.88 7.00
N ALA A 62 -5.76 4.42 8.20
CA ALA A 62 -5.81 5.86 8.42
C ALA A 62 -4.63 6.59 7.75
N SER A 63 -4.84 7.84 7.35
CA SER A 63 -3.83 8.65 6.64
C SER A 63 -2.58 8.97 7.46
N ASP A 64 -2.65 8.86 8.78
CA ASP A 64 -1.55 9.02 9.73
C ASP A 64 -0.81 7.71 10.05
N SER A 65 -1.31 6.56 9.58
CA SER A 65 -0.71 5.24 9.82
C SER A 65 0.43 4.92 8.85
N TRP A 66 0.62 5.74 7.81
CA TRP A 66 1.63 5.54 6.78
C TRP A 66 3.04 5.86 7.26
N ARG A 67 3.96 4.97 6.93
CA ARG A 67 5.39 5.09 7.21
C ARG A 67 6.18 4.93 5.91
N VAL A 68 7.41 5.41 5.90
CA VAL A 68 8.32 5.18 4.77
C VAL A 68 8.59 3.68 4.63
N TRP A 69 8.41 3.15 3.43
CA TRP A 69 8.81 1.80 3.09
C TRP A 69 10.33 1.73 2.94
N THR A 70 10.95 0.79 3.66
CA THR A 70 12.41 0.58 3.66
C THR A 70 12.82 -0.73 2.98
N GLY A 71 11.87 -1.44 2.36
CA GLY A 71 12.14 -2.67 1.62
C GLY A 71 12.58 -2.41 0.18
N ALA A 72 12.78 -3.49 -0.57
CA ALA A 72 13.02 -3.41 -2.01
C ALA A 72 11.78 -2.83 -2.73
N SER A 73 12.03 -2.20 -3.88
CA SER A 73 10.98 -1.82 -4.82
C SER A 73 10.19 -3.06 -5.25
N LEU A 74 8.88 -2.90 -5.35
CA LEU A 74 7.94 -3.97 -5.72
C LEU A 74 7.51 -3.90 -7.20
N VAL A 75 8.04 -2.92 -7.94
CA VAL A 75 7.79 -2.66 -9.37
C VAL A 75 9.01 -3.06 -10.21
#